data_AF-A0AAJ0BNW1-F1
#
_entry.id   AF-A0AAJ0BNW1-F1
#
_cell.length_a   1.000
_cell.length_b   1.000
_cell.length_c   1.000
_cell.angle_alpha   90.00
_cell.angle_beta   90.00
_cell.angle_gamma   90.00
#
_symmetry.space_group_name_H-M   'P 1'
#
loop_
_entity.id
_entity.type
_entity.pdbx_description
1 polymer ?
#
loop_
_entity_poly.entity_id
_entity_poly.type
_entity_poly.pdbx_seq_one_letter_code
_entity_poly.pdbx_strand_id
1 'polypeptide(L)'
;MGSSNSTTSKPASAISKPRLRTLKSGTYEDLADTTVKYKIVQEITRKALQLLSTPEGKSSLVQVARIIVRETDQDQLTIKEEEFRQRPTWYIDRFLSAVAEEFPNIDLKAMHSDSQPTLYDWGTDVEKYSPRAHGYLELNETVLDQMDGIQQSTPKDAMPHQRYYIFKFLMIIATAHELVHFLRGYLLASGSPQTPPKVRVSGYETHPDDDLCGLPRGEAGRFWETILLGGIVESWTNPSIKPSDENYKTQAGIPYLLQDGAVTAGARLIPKQTALEFAAGSKCLYNYSEVLSCPCINK
;
A
#
# COMPACT_ATOMS: atom_id res chain seq x y z
N MET A 1 19.20 -18.62 38.54
CA MET A 1 19.93 -18.52 37.26
C MET A 1 18.91 -18.63 36.14
N GLY A 2 18.32 -17.49 35.73
CA GLY A 2 17.32 -17.45 34.67
C GLY A 2 17.99 -17.01 33.37
N SER A 3 18.12 -17.93 32.42
CA SER A 3 18.64 -17.62 31.08
C SER A 3 17.53 -16.97 30.27
N SER A 4 17.57 -15.64 30.15
CA SER A 4 16.73 -14.90 29.22
C SER A 4 17.26 -15.12 27.80
N ASN A 5 16.60 -16.00 27.05
CA ASN A 5 16.84 -16.13 25.60
C ASN A 5 16.31 -14.90 24.90
N SER A 6 17.19 -13.92 24.70
CA SER A 6 17.01 -12.82 23.76
C SER A 6 17.12 -13.39 22.34
N THR A 7 15.99 -13.66 21.71
CA THR A 7 15.91 -13.86 20.27
C THR A 7 16.17 -12.52 19.60
N THR A 8 17.43 -12.28 19.23
CA THR A 8 17.81 -11.17 18.36
C THR A 8 17.14 -11.37 17.00
N SER A 9 16.07 -10.61 16.74
CA SER A 9 15.44 -10.54 15.42
C SER A 9 16.48 -10.12 14.38
N LYS A 10 16.64 -10.93 13.34
CA LYS A 10 17.44 -10.60 12.15
C LYS A 10 17.02 -9.19 11.68
N PRO A 11 17.95 -8.27 11.39
CA PRO A 11 17.58 -6.97 10.85
C PRO A 11 16.79 -7.16 9.55
N ALA A 12 15.78 -6.31 9.31
CA ALA A 12 14.89 -6.31 8.15
C ALA A 12 15.59 -5.98 6.81
N SER A 13 16.76 -6.57 6.54
CA SER A 13 17.73 -6.02 5.60
C SER A 13 17.70 -6.62 4.20
N ALA A 14 16.80 -7.54 3.89
CA ALA A 14 16.62 -8.00 2.51
C ALA A 14 15.16 -8.33 2.23
N ILE A 15 14.43 -7.33 1.70
CA ILE A 15 13.18 -7.61 1.01
C ILE A 15 13.53 -8.39 -0.25
N SER A 16 12.88 -9.52 -0.44
CA SER A 16 13.03 -10.34 -1.64
C SER A 16 12.73 -9.49 -2.88
N LYS A 17 13.47 -9.76 -3.95
CA LYS A 17 13.23 -9.08 -5.22
C LYS A 17 11.79 -9.37 -5.67
N PRO A 18 10.95 -8.34 -5.92
CA PRO A 18 9.61 -8.58 -6.44
C PRO A 18 9.71 -9.18 -7.83
N ARG A 19 8.77 -10.08 -8.16
CA ARG A 19 8.61 -10.58 -9.52
C ARG A 19 7.68 -9.62 -10.27
N LEU A 20 8.25 -8.83 -11.16
CA LEU A 20 7.53 -7.82 -11.92
C LEU A 20 7.24 -8.35 -13.32
N ARG A 21 5.98 -8.25 -13.77
CA ARG A 21 5.51 -8.72 -15.06
C ARG A 21 4.84 -7.61 -15.84
N THR A 22 4.98 -7.62 -17.16
CA THR A 22 4.29 -6.70 -18.08
C THR A 22 3.57 -7.50 -19.15
N LEU A 23 2.45 -6.99 -19.65
CA LEU A 23 1.66 -7.65 -20.68
C LEU A 23 2.26 -7.37 -22.06
N LYS A 24 2.77 -8.42 -22.71
CA LYS A 24 3.30 -8.35 -24.09
C LYS A 24 2.60 -9.38 -24.95
N SER A 25 2.01 -8.92 -26.06
CA SER A 25 1.33 -9.80 -27.03
C SER A 25 0.29 -10.73 -26.40
N GLY A 26 -0.39 -10.29 -25.35
CA GLY A 26 -1.40 -11.06 -24.62
C GLY A 26 -0.86 -12.01 -23.54
N THR A 27 0.44 -12.04 -23.29
CA THR A 27 1.07 -12.86 -22.24
C THR A 27 1.87 -12.02 -21.25
N TYR A 28 1.83 -12.39 -19.97
CA TYR A 28 2.68 -11.74 -18.95
C TYR A 28 4.10 -12.29 -19.02
N GLU A 29 5.05 -11.39 -19.20
CA GLU A 29 6.48 -11.69 -19.21
C GLU A 29 7.19 -11.00 -18.05
N ASP A 30 8.20 -11.66 -17.48
CA ASP A 30 9.03 -11.08 -16.43
C ASP A 30 9.85 -9.89 -16.95
N LEU A 31 9.79 -8.77 -16.26
CA LEU A 31 10.59 -7.58 -16.55
C LEU A 31 11.99 -7.73 -15.94
N ALA A 32 13.03 -7.48 -16.74
CA ALA A 32 14.41 -7.57 -16.29
C ALA A 32 14.71 -6.58 -15.16
N ASP A 33 15.45 -7.05 -14.15
CA ASP A 33 15.79 -6.27 -12.95
C ASP A 33 16.79 -5.13 -13.20
N THR A 34 17.37 -5.10 -14.40
CA THR A 34 18.27 -4.04 -14.88
C THR A 34 17.53 -2.79 -15.36
N THR A 35 16.24 -2.90 -15.70
CA THR A 35 15.44 -1.79 -16.23
C THR A 35 15.20 -0.70 -15.17
N VAL A 36 15.05 0.55 -15.63
CA VAL A 36 14.74 1.69 -14.75
C VAL A 36 13.37 1.50 -14.09
N LYS A 37 12.36 1.11 -14.85
CA LYS A 37 11.02 0.80 -14.34
C LYS A 37 11.04 -0.26 -13.22
N TYR A 38 11.80 -1.35 -13.38
CA TYR A 38 11.95 -2.35 -12.31
C TYR A 38 12.51 -1.75 -11.02
N LYS A 39 13.57 -0.94 -11.13
CA LYS A 39 14.20 -0.28 -9.97
C LYS A 39 13.25 0.68 -9.27
N ILE A 40 12.42 1.40 -10.03
CA ILE A 40 11.37 2.27 -9.48
C ILE A 40 10.38 1.45 -8.65
N VAL A 41 9.82 0.37 -9.22
CA VAL A 41 8.87 -0.50 -8.53
C VAL A 41 9.50 -1.14 -7.30
N GLN A 42 10.73 -1.65 -7.42
CA GLN A 42 11.48 -2.22 -6.29
C GLN A 42 11.64 -1.21 -5.15
N GLU A 43 11.87 0.07 -5.44
CA GLU A 43 12.00 1.07 -4.41
C GLU A 43 10.66 1.42 -3.75
N ILE A 44 9.58 1.48 -4.53
CA ILE A 44 8.21 1.69 -4.05
C ILE A 44 7.81 0.57 -3.10
N THR A 45 7.96 -0.70 -3.50
CA THR A 45 7.59 -1.86 -2.68
C THR A 45 8.41 -1.95 -1.40
N ARG A 46 9.71 -1.68 -1.50
CA ARG A 46 10.61 -1.59 -0.34
C ARG A 46 10.13 -0.53 0.65
N LYS A 47 9.80 0.67 0.16
CA LYS A 47 9.35 1.79 1.03
C LYS A 47 7.96 1.55 1.62
N ALA A 48 7.04 0.96 0.85
CA ALA A 48 5.73 0.56 1.35
C ALA A 48 5.84 -0.45 2.49
N LEU A 49 6.66 -1.50 2.32
CA LEU A 49 6.87 -2.47 3.38
C LEU A 49 7.61 -1.89 4.59
N GLN A 50 8.57 -0.98 4.36
CA GLN A 50 9.24 -0.24 5.43
C GLN A 50 8.25 0.60 6.25
N LEU A 51 7.33 1.32 5.59
CA LEU A 51 6.26 2.08 6.25
C LEU A 51 5.43 1.16 7.15
N LEU A 52 4.95 0.04 6.62
CA LEU A 52 4.15 -0.94 7.37
C LEU A 52 4.92 -1.61 8.52
N SER A 53 6.24 -1.74 8.39
CA SER A 53 7.10 -2.39 9.37
C SER A 53 7.54 -1.49 10.54
N THR A 54 7.22 -0.20 10.49
CA THR A 54 7.48 0.73 11.60
C THR A 54 6.58 0.44 12.81
N PRO A 55 6.92 0.89 14.03
CA PRO A 55 6.05 0.69 15.20
C PRO A 55 4.61 1.17 14.98
N GLU A 56 4.46 2.36 14.39
CA GLU A 56 3.16 2.96 14.06
C GLU A 56 2.46 2.19 12.93
N GLY A 57 3.20 1.79 11.89
CA GLY A 57 2.70 0.93 10.83
C GLY A 57 2.14 -0.38 11.37
N LYS A 58 2.91 -1.11 12.17
CA LYS A 58 2.48 -2.36 12.80
C LYS A 58 1.29 -2.14 13.74
N SER A 59 1.30 -1.07 14.53
CA SER A 59 0.18 -0.70 15.40
C SER A 59 -1.11 -0.46 14.62
N SER A 60 -1.03 0.26 13.48
CA SER A 60 -2.18 0.48 12.60
C SER A 60 -2.70 -0.82 11.99
N LEU A 61 -1.80 -1.71 11.53
CA LEU A 61 -2.17 -3.03 11.02
C LEU A 61 -2.85 -3.90 12.08
N VAL A 62 -2.36 -3.89 13.32
CA VAL A 62 -3.03 -4.58 14.44
C VAL A 62 -4.45 -4.05 14.64
N GLN A 63 -4.65 -2.73 14.60
CA GLN A 63 -5.98 -2.14 14.79
C GLN A 63 -6.95 -2.54 13.67
N VAL A 64 -6.52 -2.49 12.41
CA VAL A 64 -7.32 -2.94 11.27
C VAL A 64 -7.64 -4.43 11.38
N ALA A 65 -6.63 -5.27 11.63
CA ALA A 65 -6.79 -6.71 11.77
C ALA A 65 -7.75 -7.09 12.89
N ARG A 66 -7.69 -6.41 14.04
CA ARG A 66 -8.65 -6.62 15.15
C ARG A 66 -10.09 -6.42 14.69
N ILE A 67 -10.35 -5.37 13.91
CA ILE A 67 -11.70 -5.06 13.46
C ILE A 67 -12.13 -6.04 12.35
N ILE A 68 -11.25 -6.40 11.42
CA ILE A 68 -11.54 -7.44 10.42
C ILE A 68 -11.94 -8.74 11.14
N VAL A 69 -11.11 -9.23 12.06
CA VAL A 69 -11.35 -10.51 12.74
C VAL A 69 -12.62 -10.48 13.59
N ARG A 70 -12.93 -9.37 14.26
CA ARG A 70 -14.14 -9.21 15.07
C ARG A 70 -15.42 -9.15 14.23
N GLU A 71 -15.36 -8.51 13.07
CA GLU A 71 -16.55 -8.23 12.24
C GLU A 71 -16.78 -9.25 11.12
N THR A 72 -15.81 -10.14 10.88
CA THR A 72 -15.99 -11.30 10.01
C THR A 72 -16.71 -12.42 10.76
N ASP A 73 -17.58 -13.14 10.05
CA ASP A 73 -18.23 -14.35 10.54
C ASP A 73 -17.17 -15.36 11.02
N GLN A 74 -17.34 -15.90 12.23
CA GLN A 74 -16.36 -16.78 12.86
C GLN A 74 -16.14 -18.06 12.04
N ASP A 75 -17.11 -18.49 11.24
CA ASP A 75 -16.96 -19.66 10.36
C ASP A 75 -16.09 -19.39 9.14
N GLN A 76 -15.88 -18.11 8.79
CA GLN A 76 -14.99 -17.68 7.70
C GLN A 76 -13.56 -17.39 8.17
N LEU A 77 -13.33 -17.35 9.49
CA LEU A 77 -12.01 -17.07 10.05
C LEU A 77 -11.13 -18.31 10.07
N THR A 78 -9.95 -18.18 9.48
CA THR A 78 -8.83 -19.11 9.73
C THR A 78 -8.20 -18.83 11.09
N ILE A 79 -8.02 -17.55 11.43
CA ILE A 79 -7.52 -17.13 12.74
C ILE A 79 -8.71 -16.65 13.57
N LYS A 80 -9.08 -17.40 14.61
CA LYS A 80 -10.22 -17.05 15.47
C LYS A 80 -9.93 -15.78 16.28
N GLU A 81 -10.98 -15.03 16.63
CA GLU A 81 -10.85 -13.77 17.38
C GLU A 81 -10.08 -13.94 18.69
N GLU A 82 -10.41 -14.98 19.45
CA GLU A 82 -9.75 -15.28 20.73
C GLU A 82 -8.23 -15.50 20.55
N GLU A 83 -7.86 -16.26 19.51
CA GLU A 83 -6.47 -16.58 19.19
C GLU A 83 -5.71 -15.32 18.77
N PHE A 84 -6.33 -14.51 17.89
CA PHE A 84 -5.74 -13.25 17.45
C PHE A 84 -5.53 -12.28 18.61
N ARG A 85 -6.49 -12.18 19.52
CA ARG A 85 -6.44 -11.28 20.69
C ARG A 85 -5.27 -11.58 21.63
N GLN A 86 -4.87 -12.84 21.75
CA GLN A 86 -3.77 -13.25 22.63
C GLN A 86 -2.40 -12.85 22.09
N ARG A 87 -2.23 -12.82 20.76
CA ARG A 87 -0.93 -12.57 20.11
C ARG A 87 -1.04 -11.75 18.82
N PRO A 88 -1.68 -10.57 18.82
CA PRO A 88 -1.97 -9.83 17.59
C PRO A 88 -0.71 -9.39 16.84
N THR A 89 0.32 -8.98 17.59
CA THR A 89 1.60 -8.56 17.01
C THR A 89 2.34 -9.70 16.33
N TRP A 90 2.21 -10.94 16.85
CA TRP A 90 2.83 -12.11 16.25
C TRP A 90 2.30 -12.38 14.83
N TYR A 91 0.98 -12.27 14.61
CA TYR A 91 0.39 -12.43 13.27
C TYR A 91 0.82 -11.34 12.31
N ILE A 92 0.86 -10.08 12.77
CA ILE A 92 1.32 -8.96 11.93
C ILE A 92 2.80 -9.12 11.58
N ASP A 93 3.64 -9.49 12.53
CA ASP A 93 5.06 -9.75 12.28
C ASP A 93 5.25 -10.94 11.34
N ARG A 94 4.44 -12.01 11.47
CA ARG A 94 4.47 -13.16 10.57
C ARG A 94 4.06 -12.78 9.15
N PHE A 95 2.96 -12.04 9.00
CA PHE A 95 2.49 -11.53 7.72
C PHE A 95 3.55 -10.67 7.02
N LEU A 96 4.08 -9.66 7.72
CA LEU A 96 5.10 -8.77 7.16
C LEU A 96 6.40 -9.52 6.82
N SER A 97 6.77 -10.53 7.61
CA SER A 97 7.92 -11.40 7.31
C SER A 97 7.68 -12.20 6.03
N ALA A 98 6.50 -12.79 5.86
CA ALA A 98 6.15 -13.52 4.64
C ALA A 98 6.16 -12.61 3.40
N VAL A 99 5.65 -11.37 3.50
CA VAL A 99 5.72 -10.37 2.43
C VAL A 99 7.16 -9.93 2.13
N ALA A 100 8.01 -9.80 3.15
CA ALA A 100 9.42 -9.49 2.95
C ALA A 100 10.17 -10.64 2.26
N GLU A 101 9.95 -11.87 2.72
CA GLU A 101 10.57 -13.09 2.18
C GLU A 101 10.10 -13.42 0.77
N GLU A 102 8.83 -13.16 0.48
CA GLU A 102 8.23 -13.48 -0.81
C GLU A 102 7.16 -12.46 -1.21
N PHE A 103 7.60 -11.31 -1.73
CA PHE A 103 6.68 -10.26 -2.15
C PHE A 103 5.69 -10.78 -3.21
N PRO A 104 4.41 -10.36 -3.18
CA PRO A 104 3.42 -10.71 -4.21
C PRO A 104 3.96 -10.48 -5.63
N ASN A 105 3.48 -11.25 -6.60
CA ASN A 105 3.77 -10.93 -8.01
C ASN A 105 3.20 -9.55 -8.32
N ILE A 106 3.88 -8.79 -9.18
CA ILE A 106 3.43 -7.46 -9.58
C ILE A 106 3.16 -7.46 -11.07
N ASP A 107 1.94 -7.10 -11.47
CA ASP A 107 1.53 -6.98 -12.85
C ASP A 107 1.37 -5.51 -13.21
N LEU A 108 2.04 -5.09 -14.28
CA LEU A 108 1.86 -3.76 -14.84
C LEU A 108 0.69 -3.79 -15.81
N LYS A 109 -0.31 -2.95 -15.55
CA LYS A 109 -1.49 -2.81 -16.42
C LYS A 109 -1.90 -1.34 -16.55
N ALA A 110 -2.47 -0.99 -17.70
CA ALA A 110 -3.19 0.27 -17.84
C ALA A 110 -4.52 0.17 -17.07
N MET A 111 -4.70 1.03 -16.07
CA MET A 111 -5.87 1.05 -15.19
C MET A 111 -6.19 2.47 -14.75
N HIS A 112 -7.38 2.69 -14.18
CA HIS A 112 -7.80 3.98 -13.66
C HIS A 112 -7.27 4.26 -12.24
N SER A 113 -7.12 3.22 -11.41
CA SER A 113 -6.52 3.33 -10.07
C SER A 113 -4.99 3.37 -10.14
N ASP A 114 -4.33 3.64 -9.02
CA ASP A 114 -2.86 3.53 -8.92
C ASP A 114 -2.41 2.06 -8.73
N SER A 115 -3.24 1.28 -8.05
CA SER A 115 -3.02 -0.13 -7.76
C SER A 115 -4.33 -0.89 -7.54
N GLN A 116 -4.24 -2.22 -7.54
CA GLN A 116 -5.33 -3.11 -7.13
C GLN A 116 -4.77 -4.49 -6.71
N PRO A 117 -5.33 -5.18 -5.71
CA PRO A 117 -4.92 -6.54 -5.36
C PRO A 117 -5.83 -7.57 -6.02
N THR A 118 -5.26 -8.70 -6.42
CA THR A 118 -6.01 -9.94 -6.65
C THR A 118 -5.51 -11.00 -5.68
N LEU A 119 -6.43 -11.64 -4.97
CA LEU A 119 -6.13 -12.60 -3.92
C LEU A 119 -6.73 -13.97 -4.25
N TYR A 120 -6.08 -15.01 -3.76
CA TYR A 120 -6.54 -16.39 -3.84
C TYR A 120 -6.64 -16.99 -2.42
N ASP A 121 -7.50 -17.99 -2.26
CA ASP A 121 -7.58 -18.76 -1.02
C ASP A 121 -6.22 -19.47 -0.77
N TRP A 122 -5.82 -19.61 0.50
CA TRP A 122 -4.46 -20.10 0.82
C TRP A 122 -4.34 -21.15 1.93
N GLY A 123 -5.45 -21.74 2.38
CA GLY A 123 -5.44 -22.80 3.39
C GLY A 123 -5.27 -22.28 4.82
N THR A 124 -5.23 -23.19 5.81
CA THR A 124 -5.42 -22.82 7.22
C THR A 124 -4.13 -22.66 8.03
N ASP A 125 -2.99 -23.08 7.48
CA ASP A 125 -1.71 -23.06 8.19
C ASP A 125 -0.99 -21.72 7.97
N VAL A 126 -1.19 -20.80 8.92
CA VAL A 126 -0.61 -19.44 8.91
C VAL A 126 0.90 -19.39 8.75
N GLU A 127 1.62 -20.47 9.09
CA GLU A 127 3.07 -20.54 8.92
C GLU A 127 3.46 -20.86 7.48
N LYS A 128 2.55 -21.37 6.66
CA LYS A 128 2.78 -21.70 5.24
C LYS A 128 2.27 -20.64 4.27
N TYR A 129 1.77 -19.51 4.77
CA TYR A 129 1.31 -18.43 3.92
C TYR A 129 2.43 -17.94 2.98
N SER A 130 2.12 -17.90 1.68
CA SER A 130 2.97 -17.29 0.65
C SER A 130 2.16 -16.21 -0.08
N PRO A 131 2.52 -14.92 0.04
CA PRO A 131 1.83 -13.85 -0.66
C PRO A 131 1.90 -14.00 -2.18
N ARG A 132 3.02 -14.52 -2.70
CA ARG A 132 3.25 -14.70 -4.14
C ARG A 132 2.44 -15.84 -4.74
N ALA A 133 2.25 -16.93 -4.01
CA ALA A 133 1.44 -18.04 -4.51
C ALA A 133 -0.06 -17.74 -4.48
N HIS A 134 -0.48 -16.79 -3.62
CA HIS A 134 -1.90 -16.57 -3.32
C HIS A 134 -2.38 -15.16 -3.67
N GLY A 135 -1.69 -14.51 -4.60
CA GLY A 135 -2.15 -13.26 -5.15
C GLY A 135 -1.12 -12.57 -6.01
N TYR A 136 -1.56 -11.44 -6.56
CA TYR A 136 -0.72 -10.49 -7.26
C TYR A 136 -1.24 -9.08 -7.04
N LEU A 137 -0.32 -8.13 -7.16
CA LEU A 137 -0.56 -6.70 -7.08
C LEU A 137 -0.54 -6.15 -8.49
N GLU A 138 -1.58 -5.47 -8.90
CA GLU A 138 -1.58 -4.71 -10.15
C GLU A 138 -1.12 -3.28 -9.85
N LEU A 139 -0.20 -2.75 -10.65
CA LEU A 139 0.23 -1.34 -10.57
C LEU A 139 -0.03 -0.64 -11.90
N ASN A 140 -0.39 0.64 -11.82
CA ASN A 140 -0.68 1.46 -13.00
C ASN A 140 0.57 1.67 -13.86
N GLU A 141 0.59 1.01 -15.02
CA GLU A 141 1.69 1.07 -15.98
C GLU A 141 1.89 2.48 -16.53
N THR A 142 0.82 3.25 -16.72
CA THR A 142 0.90 4.62 -17.26
C THR A 142 1.63 5.54 -16.29
N VAL A 143 1.37 5.43 -14.98
CA VAL A 143 2.10 6.20 -13.96
C VAL A 143 3.58 5.81 -13.95
N LEU A 144 3.88 4.52 -14.03
CA LEU A 144 5.25 4.02 -14.02
C LEU A 144 6.03 4.40 -15.29
N ASP A 145 5.38 4.42 -16.46
CA ASP A 145 5.98 4.93 -17.71
C ASP A 145 6.34 6.41 -17.59
N GLN A 146 5.49 7.22 -16.95
CA GLN A 146 5.78 8.63 -16.70
C GLN A 146 6.97 8.79 -15.75
N MET A 147 7.04 8.00 -14.67
CA MET A 147 8.17 8.02 -13.76
C MET A 147 9.48 7.57 -14.44
N ASP A 148 9.40 6.55 -15.29
CA ASP A 148 10.52 6.04 -16.07
C ASP A 148 11.06 7.10 -17.04
N GLY A 149 10.16 7.73 -17.81
CA GLY A 149 10.50 8.84 -18.72
C GLY A 149 11.16 10.02 -18.00
N ILE A 150 10.68 10.39 -16.80
CA ILE A 150 11.30 11.45 -16.00
C ILE A 150 12.73 11.06 -15.58
N GLN A 151 12.95 9.83 -15.11
CA GLN A 151 14.27 9.36 -14.67
C GLN A 151 15.29 9.29 -15.81
N GLN A 152 14.82 9.02 -17.04
CA GLN A 152 15.66 8.97 -18.23
C GLN A 152 15.96 10.36 -18.82
N SER A 153 15.18 11.39 -18.48
CA SER A 153 15.35 12.75 -19.01
C SER A 153 16.56 13.51 -18.42
N THR A 154 17.24 14.31 -19.24
CA THR A 154 18.28 15.29 -18.84
C THR A 154 17.92 16.67 -19.40
N PRO A 155 18.08 17.78 -18.64
CA PRO A 155 18.59 17.88 -17.28
C PRO A 155 17.53 17.52 -16.23
N LYS A 156 18.00 17.25 -15.00
CA LYS A 156 17.15 17.15 -13.81
C LYS A 156 16.59 18.53 -13.43
N ASP A 157 15.74 19.10 -14.26
CA ASP A 157 15.01 20.30 -13.90
C ASP A 157 14.22 20.02 -12.61
N ALA A 158 14.12 21.04 -11.74
CA ALA A 158 13.51 20.87 -10.42
C ALA A 158 12.06 20.36 -10.51
N MET A 159 11.33 20.71 -11.57
CA MET A 159 9.91 20.38 -11.75
C MET A 159 9.67 18.91 -12.15
N PRO A 160 10.29 18.34 -13.20
CA PRO A 160 10.24 16.89 -13.47
C PRO A 160 10.65 16.06 -12.26
N HIS A 161 11.75 16.45 -11.60
CA HIS A 161 12.24 15.71 -10.45
C HIS A 161 11.24 15.72 -9.29
N GLN A 162 10.65 16.87 -8.95
CA GLN A 162 9.60 16.94 -7.93
C GLN A 162 8.39 16.07 -8.29
N ARG A 163 7.99 16.05 -9.55
CA ARG A 163 6.87 15.22 -10.03
C ARG A 163 7.11 13.73 -9.82
N TYR A 164 8.32 13.26 -10.11
CA TYR A 164 8.73 11.89 -9.84
C TYR A 164 8.53 11.50 -8.37
N TYR A 165 8.92 12.37 -7.43
CA TYR A 165 8.74 12.09 -6.00
C TYR A 165 7.29 12.17 -5.54
N ILE A 166 6.43 12.99 -6.16
CA ILE A 166 4.99 12.98 -5.86
C ILE A 166 4.35 11.68 -6.35
N PHE A 167 4.61 11.25 -7.59
CA PHE A 167 4.15 9.94 -8.06
C PHE A 167 4.62 8.81 -7.15
N LYS A 168 5.91 8.83 -6.79
CA LYS A 168 6.48 7.85 -5.88
C LYS A 168 5.82 7.86 -4.51
N PHE A 169 5.52 9.03 -3.94
CA PHE A 169 4.78 9.16 -2.68
C PHE A 169 3.41 8.47 -2.79
N LEU A 170 2.62 8.78 -3.84
CA LEU A 170 1.30 8.19 -4.06
C LEU A 170 1.38 6.67 -4.23
N MET A 171 2.29 6.19 -5.08
CA MET A 171 2.49 4.76 -5.33
C MET A 171 2.96 3.99 -4.09
N ILE A 172 3.74 4.62 -3.18
CA ILE A 172 4.11 4.00 -1.90
C ILE A 172 2.88 3.81 -1.01
N ILE A 173 2.03 4.83 -0.91
CA ILE A 173 0.79 4.75 -0.11
C ILE A 173 -0.17 3.75 -0.72
N ALA A 174 -0.39 3.79 -2.04
CA ALA A 174 -1.23 2.84 -2.77
C ALA A 174 -0.74 1.40 -2.62
N THR A 175 0.57 1.16 -2.77
CA THR A 175 1.15 -0.19 -2.55
C THR A 175 0.96 -0.65 -1.10
N ALA A 176 1.17 0.22 -0.11
CA ALA A 176 0.96 -0.12 1.29
C ALA A 176 -0.52 -0.42 1.58
N HIS A 177 -1.43 0.37 1.01
CA HIS A 177 -2.88 0.16 1.03
C HIS A 177 -3.23 -1.24 0.52
N GLU A 178 -2.72 -1.65 -0.65
CA GLU A 178 -3.03 -2.99 -1.17
C GLU A 178 -2.47 -4.11 -0.31
N LEU A 179 -1.31 -3.92 0.32
CA LEU A 179 -0.79 -4.90 1.26
C LEU A 179 -1.70 -5.08 2.49
N VAL A 180 -2.55 -4.11 2.83
CA VAL A 180 -3.60 -4.27 3.86
C VAL A 180 -4.70 -5.22 3.37
N HIS A 181 -5.06 -5.18 2.09
CA HIS A 181 -5.98 -6.18 1.52
C HIS A 181 -5.35 -7.57 1.51
N PHE A 182 -4.04 -7.68 1.25
CA PHE A 182 -3.31 -8.95 1.45
C PHE A 182 -3.36 -9.41 2.92
N LEU A 183 -3.24 -8.49 3.89
CA LEU A 183 -3.41 -8.81 5.31
C LEU A 183 -4.82 -9.34 5.59
N ARG A 184 -5.87 -8.76 5.00
CA ARG A 184 -7.24 -9.31 5.07
C ARG A 184 -7.28 -10.74 4.55
N GLY A 185 -6.71 -10.99 3.36
CA GLY A 185 -6.60 -12.34 2.81
C GLY A 185 -5.88 -13.30 3.76
N TYR A 186 -4.77 -12.86 4.36
CA TYR A 186 -4.00 -13.58 5.38
C TYR A 186 -4.76 -13.85 6.70
N LEU A 187 -5.72 -13.03 7.08
CA LEU A 187 -6.48 -13.33 8.30
C LEU A 187 -7.59 -14.37 8.05
N LEU A 188 -8.09 -14.40 6.82
CA LEU A 188 -9.30 -15.10 6.44
C LEU A 188 -9.05 -16.37 5.60
N ALA A 189 -7.80 -16.63 5.20
CA ALA A 189 -7.45 -17.64 4.20
C ALA A 189 -8.25 -17.55 2.89
N SER A 190 -8.70 -16.35 2.54
CA SER A 190 -9.68 -16.16 1.48
C SER A 190 -9.25 -15.10 0.49
N GLY A 191 -9.39 -15.44 -0.79
CA GLY A 191 -9.24 -14.55 -1.93
C GLY A 191 -10.45 -13.65 -2.18
N SER A 192 -11.54 -13.81 -1.41
CA SER A 192 -12.72 -12.97 -1.53
C SER A 192 -12.36 -11.49 -1.32
N PRO A 193 -12.81 -10.60 -2.21
CA PRO A 193 -12.46 -9.18 -2.13
C PRO A 193 -13.37 -8.43 -1.14
N GLN A 194 -14.24 -9.16 -0.41
CA GLN A 194 -15.19 -8.60 0.55
C GLN A 194 -14.51 -8.32 1.89
N THR A 195 -14.25 -7.06 2.15
CA THR A 195 -13.91 -6.58 3.49
C THR A 195 -15.21 -6.37 4.28
N PRO A 196 -15.26 -6.73 5.58
CA PRO A 196 -16.46 -6.55 6.41
C PRO A 196 -16.99 -5.10 6.33
N PRO A 197 -18.31 -4.87 6.20
CA PRO A 197 -18.88 -3.52 6.00
C PRO A 197 -18.55 -2.50 7.10
N LYS A 198 -18.13 -2.93 8.29
CA LYS A 198 -17.70 -2.04 9.38
C LYS A 198 -16.26 -1.57 9.27
N VAL A 199 -15.45 -2.22 8.43
CA VAL A 199 -14.10 -1.77 8.07
C VAL A 199 -14.27 -0.94 6.79
N ARG A 200 -14.82 0.27 6.94
CA ARG A 200 -15.17 1.14 5.82
C ARG A 200 -14.83 2.59 6.12
N VAL A 201 -14.74 3.39 5.07
CA VAL A 201 -14.73 4.85 5.15
C VAL A 201 -15.88 5.39 4.32
N SER A 202 -16.61 6.38 4.86
CA SER A 202 -17.76 6.97 4.18
C SER A 202 -17.35 7.49 2.80
N GLY A 203 -18.21 7.33 1.79
CA GLY A 203 -17.94 7.75 0.42
C GLY A 203 -17.11 6.75 -0.43
N TYR A 204 -16.55 5.70 0.18
CA TYR A 204 -15.92 4.57 -0.53
C TYR A 204 -16.75 3.28 -0.43
N GLU A 205 -18.04 3.41 -0.15
CA GLU A 205 -18.93 2.29 0.18
C GLU A 205 -19.53 1.59 -1.06
N THR A 206 -19.40 2.23 -2.24
CA THR A 206 -19.97 1.78 -3.51
C THR A 206 -18.93 1.85 -4.62
N HIS A 207 -18.60 0.72 -5.25
CA HIS A 207 -17.88 0.73 -6.53
C HIS A 207 -18.92 0.83 -7.66
N PRO A 208 -18.75 1.71 -8.66
CA PRO A 208 -19.71 1.86 -9.76
C PRO A 208 -19.86 0.59 -10.63
N ASP A 209 -18.90 -0.34 -10.54
CA ASP A 209 -18.89 -1.62 -11.26
C ASP A 209 -19.40 -2.81 -10.44
N ASP A 210 -19.82 -2.59 -9.18
CA ASP A 210 -20.33 -3.66 -8.33
C ASP A 210 -21.84 -3.88 -8.59
N ASP A 211 -22.17 -4.94 -9.33
CA ASP A 211 -23.52 -5.53 -9.47
C ASP A 211 -24.13 -6.02 -8.13
N LEU A 212 -23.46 -5.78 -7.00
CA LEU A 212 -23.83 -6.21 -5.65
C LEU A 212 -24.84 -5.25 -5.00
N CYS A 213 -25.99 -5.03 -5.64
CA CYS A 213 -27.25 -4.54 -5.06
C CYS A 213 -27.17 -3.41 -3.99
N GLY A 214 -26.18 -2.51 -4.06
CA GLY A 214 -26.03 -1.39 -3.12
C GLY A 214 -25.71 -1.78 -1.67
N LEU A 215 -25.19 -2.99 -1.40
CA LEU A 215 -24.74 -3.33 -0.06
C LEU A 215 -23.42 -2.60 0.26
N PRO A 216 -23.29 -1.96 1.44
CA PRO A 216 -22.07 -1.26 1.80
C PRO A 216 -20.89 -2.22 1.83
N ARG A 217 -19.84 -1.92 1.05
CA ARG A 217 -18.61 -2.70 1.03
C ARG A 217 -17.59 -2.10 1.99
N GLY A 218 -16.83 -2.96 2.66
CA GLY A 218 -15.66 -2.53 3.41
C GLY A 218 -14.48 -2.20 2.48
N GLU A 219 -13.58 -1.35 2.94
CA GLU A 219 -12.38 -0.91 2.23
C GLU A 219 -11.22 -0.89 3.26
N ALA A 220 -10.47 -1.99 3.35
CA ALA A 220 -9.48 -2.18 4.41
C ALA A 220 -8.28 -1.23 4.28
N GLY A 221 -7.87 -0.89 3.06
CA GLY A 221 -6.73 -0.02 2.82
C GLY A 221 -7.01 1.44 3.18
N ARG A 222 -8.16 2.00 2.77
CA ARG A 222 -8.64 3.32 3.16
C ARG A 222 -8.85 3.39 4.66
N PHE A 223 -9.44 2.35 5.25
CA PHE A 223 -9.61 2.29 6.69
C PHE A 223 -8.26 2.31 7.42
N TRP A 224 -7.25 1.58 6.92
CA TRP A 224 -5.88 1.66 7.41
C TRP A 224 -5.28 3.07 7.27
N GLU A 225 -5.45 3.73 6.13
CA GLU A 225 -4.98 5.11 5.92
C GLU A 225 -5.56 6.04 7.00
N THR A 226 -6.86 5.92 7.33
CA THR A 226 -7.47 6.76 8.38
C THR A 226 -6.83 6.55 9.75
N ILE A 227 -6.37 5.34 10.06
CA ILE A 227 -5.73 5.02 11.34
C ILE A 227 -4.29 5.51 11.36
N LEU A 228 -3.53 5.27 10.30
CA LEU A 228 -2.10 5.58 10.27
C LEU A 228 -1.83 7.07 10.01
N LEU A 229 -2.54 7.65 9.03
CA LEU A 229 -2.29 8.98 8.51
C LEU A 229 -3.25 10.03 9.10
N GLY A 230 -4.36 9.59 9.71
CA GLY A 230 -5.42 10.48 10.19
C GLY A 230 -6.37 10.93 9.09
N GLY A 231 -6.39 10.25 7.94
CA GLY A 231 -7.25 10.52 6.79
C GLY A 231 -6.83 9.71 5.57
N ILE A 232 -7.47 9.96 4.43
CA ILE A 232 -7.24 9.28 3.16
C ILE A 232 -6.38 10.13 2.25
N VAL A 233 -5.35 9.55 1.64
CA VAL A 233 -4.54 10.23 0.65
C VAL A 233 -5.23 10.16 -0.71
N GLU A 234 -5.51 11.32 -1.28
CA GLU A 234 -5.94 11.49 -2.67
C GLU A 234 -5.07 12.52 -3.38
N SER A 235 -5.05 12.47 -4.70
CA SER A 235 -4.39 13.49 -5.52
C SER A 235 -5.39 14.13 -6.47
N TRP A 236 -5.42 15.46 -6.50
CA TRP A 236 -6.27 16.21 -7.43
C TRP A 236 -5.44 16.94 -8.47
N THR A 237 -6.01 17.06 -9.67
CA THR A 237 -5.46 17.87 -10.75
C THR A 237 -5.07 19.25 -10.25
N ASN A 238 -3.83 19.67 -10.53
CA ASN A 238 -3.36 21.01 -10.29
C ASN A 238 -4.08 21.98 -11.25
N PRO A 239 -4.98 22.85 -10.76
CA PRO A 239 -5.79 23.72 -11.63
C PRO A 239 -4.94 24.77 -12.35
N SER A 240 -3.69 25.01 -11.92
CA SER A 240 -2.76 25.89 -12.62
C SER A 240 -2.23 25.29 -13.92
N ILE A 241 -2.35 23.97 -14.11
CA ILE A 241 -1.99 23.28 -15.36
C ILE A 241 -3.26 23.15 -16.21
N LYS A 242 -3.30 23.83 -17.35
CA LYS A 242 -4.48 23.83 -18.22
C LYS A 242 -4.60 22.51 -18.99
N PRO A 243 -5.81 22.03 -19.34
CA PRO A 243 -6.00 20.84 -20.17
C PRO A 243 -5.25 20.84 -21.51
N SER A 244 -4.94 22.03 -22.05
CA SER A 244 -4.17 22.21 -23.28
C SER A 244 -2.65 22.12 -23.10
N ASP A 245 -2.15 22.09 -21.86
CA ASP A 245 -0.72 21.98 -21.55
C ASP A 245 -0.25 20.54 -21.75
N GLU A 246 0.91 20.35 -22.35
CA GLU A 246 1.54 19.03 -22.53
C GLU A 246 1.75 18.31 -21.18
N ASN A 247 1.94 19.09 -20.09
CA ASN A 247 2.09 18.57 -18.74
C ASN A 247 0.78 18.12 -18.10
N TYR A 248 -0.38 18.45 -18.68
CA TYR A 248 -1.67 18.14 -18.06
C TYR A 248 -1.91 16.64 -17.90
N LYS A 249 -1.58 15.86 -18.92
CA LYS A 249 -1.75 14.40 -18.92
C LYS A 249 -0.72 13.66 -18.08
N THR A 250 0.36 14.35 -17.72
CA THR A 250 1.51 13.78 -17.03
C THR A 250 1.70 14.36 -15.64
N GLN A 251 0.72 15.10 -15.12
CA GLN A 251 0.80 15.67 -13.78
C GLN A 251 0.53 14.60 -12.71
N ALA A 252 1.26 14.65 -11.61
CA ALA A 252 1.02 13.80 -10.45
C ALA A 252 -0.12 14.32 -9.54
N GLY A 253 -0.71 15.45 -9.92
CA GLY A 253 -1.67 16.19 -9.10
C GLY A 253 -1.04 16.83 -7.86
N ILE A 254 -1.91 17.26 -6.95
CA ILE A 254 -1.61 17.84 -5.65
C ILE A 254 -2.18 16.89 -4.60
N PRO A 255 -1.36 16.34 -3.69
CA PRO A 255 -1.83 15.41 -2.69
C PRO A 255 -2.59 16.12 -1.56
N TYR A 256 -3.71 15.54 -1.16
CA TYR A 256 -4.55 15.96 -0.04
C TYR A 256 -4.76 14.80 0.92
N LEU A 257 -4.99 15.14 2.18
CA LEU A 257 -5.47 14.23 3.21
C LEU A 257 -6.94 14.56 3.47
N LEU A 258 -7.81 13.64 3.09
CA LEU A 258 -9.25 13.75 3.21
C LEU A 258 -9.72 13.12 4.52
N GLN A 259 -10.74 13.70 5.14
CA GLN A 259 -11.34 13.12 6.34
C GLN A 259 -12.10 11.82 6.04
N ASP A 260 -12.78 11.78 4.89
CA ASP A 260 -13.48 10.62 4.32
C ASP A 260 -13.63 10.80 2.80
N GLY A 261 -14.34 9.91 2.11
CA GLY A 261 -14.60 9.96 0.67
C GLY A 261 -15.84 10.74 0.26
N ALA A 262 -16.57 11.35 1.19
CA ALA A 262 -17.74 12.13 0.84
C ALA A 262 -17.34 13.39 0.05
N VAL A 263 -18.17 13.84 -0.88
CA VAL A 263 -17.93 15.07 -1.65
C VAL A 263 -17.79 16.30 -0.74
N THR A 264 -18.37 16.25 0.47
CA THR A 264 -18.30 17.30 1.49
C THR A 264 -17.17 17.12 2.49
N ALA A 265 -16.31 16.11 2.33
CA ALA A 265 -15.24 15.82 3.27
C ALA A 265 -14.30 17.02 3.41
N GLY A 266 -13.86 17.29 4.64
CA GLY A 266 -12.74 18.19 4.86
C GLY A 266 -11.49 17.63 4.18
N ALA A 267 -10.79 18.48 3.44
CA ALA A 267 -9.53 18.13 2.79
C ALA A 267 -8.42 19.08 3.24
N ARG A 268 -7.28 18.50 3.62
CA ARG A 268 -6.10 19.26 4.01
C ARG A 268 -4.96 18.98 3.04
N LEU A 269 -4.36 20.04 2.53
CA LEU A 269 -3.20 19.94 1.66
C LEU A 269 -2.06 19.19 2.38
N ILE A 270 -1.53 18.16 1.75
CA ILE A 270 -0.27 17.52 2.16
C ILE A 270 0.84 18.43 1.61
N PRO A 271 1.63 19.10 2.47
CA PRO A 271 2.65 20.02 1.99
C PRO A 271 3.60 19.29 1.03
N LYS A 272 3.80 19.85 -0.15
CA LYS A 272 4.66 19.28 -1.20
C LYS A 272 5.99 18.78 -0.63
N GLN A 273 6.65 19.60 0.20
CA GLN A 273 7.92 19.27 0.81
C GLN A 273 7.85 17.98 1.65
N THR A 274 6.77 17.75 2.40
CA THR A 274 6.59 16.51 3.18
C THR A 274 6.47 15.28 2.26
N ALA A 275 5.72 15.38 1.17
CA ALA A 275 5.61 14.27 0.20
C ALA A 275 6.96 13.96 -0.45
N LEU A 276 7.73 15.01 -0.82
CA LEU A 276 9.08 14.86 -1.37
C LEU A 276 10.04 14.19 -0.37
N GLU A 277 10.08 14.67 0.87
CA GLU A 277 10.94 14.15 1.93
C GLU A 277 10.62 12.68 2.27
N PHE A 278 9.33 12.35 2.35
CA PHE A 278 8.91 10.96 2.58
C PHE A 278 9.34 10.04 1.42
N ALA A 279 9.04 10.43 0.18
CA ALA A 279 9.41 9.64 -0.98
C ALA A 279 10.93 9.50 -1.14
N ALA A 280 11.70 10.51 -0.73
CA ALA A 280 13.17 10.45 -0.61
C ALA A 280 13.63 9.55 0.55
N GLY A 281 12.84 9.41 1.60
CA GLY A 281 13.17 8.64 2.81
C GLY A 281 13.83 9.46 3.91
N SER A 282 13.76 10.79 3.82
CA SER A 282 14.27 11.71 4.85
C SER A 282 13.22 12.08 5.90
N LYS A 283 11.99 11.56 5.79
CA LYS A 283 10.89 11.82 6.72
C LYS A 283 9.92 10.65 6.78
N CYS A 284 9.28 10.46 7.93
CA CYS A 284 8.19 9.51 8.11
C CYS A 284 6.82 10.19 8.03
N LEU A 285 5.78 9.43 7.68
CA LEU A 285 4.40 9.88 7.63
C LEU A 285 3.61 9.22 8.75
N TYR A 286 3.37 9.93 9.85
CA TYR A 286 2.47 9.49 10.90
C TYR A 286 1.63 10.66 11.38
N ASN A 287 0.36 10.36 11.70
CA ASN A 287 -0.56 11.19 12.46
C ASN A 287 -0.36 12.69 12.23
N TYR A 288 -0.86 13.14 11.10
CA TYR A 288 -0.52 14.40 10.45
C TYR A 288 -1.06 15.64 11.23
N SER A 289 -1.68 15.42 12.40
CA SER A 289 -2.01 16.40 13.43
C SER A 289 -0.80 16.81 14.29
N GLU A 290 0.23 15.97 14.42
CA GLU A 290 1.45 16.25 15.20
C GLU A 290 2.67 15.66 14.48
N VAL A 291 3.47 16.49 13.83
CA VAL A 291 4.72 16.06 13.17
C VAL A 291 5.76 15.77 14.27
N LEU A 292 5.71 14.56 14.83
CA LEU A 292 6.75 14.05 15.72
C LEU A 292 7.95 13.58 14.89
N SER A 293 9.13 14.08 15.25
CA SER A 293 10.42 13.69 14.68
C SER A 293 10.71 12.21 14.99
N CYS A 294 10.92 11.40 13.95
CA CYS A 294 11.37 10.01 14.07
C CYS A 294 12.84 9.90 13.60
N PRO A 295 13.69 9.06 14.22
CA PRO A 295 15.06 8.88 13.79
C PRO A 295 15.09 7.99 12.55
N CYS A 296 15.19 8.59 11.37
CA CYS A 296 15.31 7.85 10.12
C CYS A 296 16.60 7.01 10.11
N ILE A 297 16.47 5.74 9.70
CA ILE A 297 17.53 4.75 9.61
C ILE A 297 18.54 5.18 8.53
N ASN A 298 19.69 5.70 8.96
CA ASN A 298 20.91 5.68 8.17
C ASN A 298 21.54 4.29 8.28
N LYS A 299 21.46 3.48 7.21
CA LYS A 299 22.47 2.49 6.85
C LYS A 299 22.55 2.37 5.34
#